data_AF-A0A0M9DV56-F1
#
_entry.id   AF-A0A0M9DV56-F1
#
_cell.length_a   1.000
_cell.length_b   1.000
_cell.length_c   1.000
_cell.angle_alpha   90.00
_cell.angle_beta   90.00
_cell.angle_gamma   90.00
#
_symmetry.space_group_name_H-M   'P 1'
#
loop_
_entity.id
_entity.type
_entity.pdbx_description
1 polymer ?
#
loop_
_entity_poly.entity_id
_entity_poly.type
_entity_poly.pdbx_seq_one_letter_code
_entity_poly.pdbx_strand_id
1 'polypeptide(L)'
;KWQFSCWLESDSNYDDVQNPVGLAWVECQEVAREVYYAESSEDVVDGSTHYYDKSLDNNPPSWASGGTRVEVENVLNLRFYKGVN
;
A
#
# COMPACT_ATOMS: atom_id res chain seq x y z
N LYS A 1 -2.06 13.92 -4.28
CA LYS A 1 -3.42 13.71 -3.72
C LYS A 1 -3.87 12.32 -4.15
N TRP A 2 -4.72 11.63 -3.38
CA TRP A 2 -5.23 10.28 -3.68
C TRP A 2 -4.29 9.09 -3.41
N GLN A 3 -3.18 9.27 -2.66
CA GLN A 3 -2.29 8.14 -2.33
C GLN A 3 -2.97 7.12 -1.42
N PHE A 4 -3.84 7.58 -0.51
CA PHE A 4 -4.66 6.73 0.34
C PHE A 4 -6.12 7.12 0.14
N SER A 5 -6.94 6.18 -0.34
CA SER A 5 -8.35 6.43 -0.68
C SER A 5 -9.23 6.61 0.54
N CYS A 6 -8.83 6.10 1.71
CA CYS A 6 -9.58 6.28 2.95
C CYS A 6 -9.78 7.75 3.35
N TRP A 7 -8.98 8.70 2.84
CA TRP A 7 -9.17 10.14 3.09
C TRP A 7 -10.23 10.79 2.19
N LEU A 8 -10.91 10.01 1.34
CA LEU A 8 -11.92 10.50 0.42
C LEU A 8 -13.30 10.27 1.03
N GLU A 9 -14.14 11.31 1.09
CA GLU A 9 -15.49 11.22 1.64
C GLU A 9 -16.36 10.13 0.99
N SER A 10 -16.03 9.73 -0.25
CA SER A 10 -16.73 8.67 -0.99
C SER A 10 -16.24 7.24 -0.67
N ASP A 11 -15.11 7.09 0.03
CA ASP A 11 -14.56 5.77 0.40
C ASP A 11 -15.34 5.20 1.59
N SER A 12 -15.66 3.90 1.56
CA SER A 12 -16.42 3.27 2.62
C SER A 12 -15.74 3.32 3.99
N ASN A 13 -14.43 3.51 4.02
CA ASN A 13 -13.63 3.60 5.24
C ASN A 13 -13.41 5.05 5.72
N TYR A 14 -14.04 6.04 5.08
CA TYR A 14 -13.83 7.46 5.41
C TYR A 14 -14.16 7.75 6.88
N ASP A 15 -15.35 7.34 7.34
CA ASP A 15 -15.77 7.58 8.71
C ASP A 15 -14.86 6.85 9.72
N ASP A 16 -14.41 5.64 9.37
CA ASP A 16 -13.53 4.83 10.21
C ASP A 16 -12.14 5.48 10.37
N VAL A 17 -11.58 6.10 9.33
CA VAL A 17 -10.27 6.76 9.44
C VAL A 17 -10.34 8.09 10.22
N GLN A 18 -11.51 8.74 10.29
CA GLN A 18 -11.69 9.96 11.10
C GLN A 18 -11.76 9.65 12.60
N ASN A 19 -12.26 8.47 12.98
CA ASN A 19 -12.36 8.03 14.37
C ASN A 19 -11.97 6.55 14.51
N PRO A 20 -10.67 6.22 14.37
CA PRO A 20 -10.25 4.85 14.24
C PRO A 20 -10.30 4.12 15.58
N VAL A 21 -11.07 3.03 15.62
CA VAL A 21 -11.31 2.21 16.81
C VAL A 21 -11.43 0.72 16.43
N GLY A 22 -11.46 -0.16 17.44
CA GLY A 22 -11.69 -1.58 17.25
C GLY A 22 -10.44 -2.40 16.90
N LEU A 23 -10.63 -3.70 16.67
CA LEU A 23 -9.53 -4.65 16.48
C LEU A 23 -8.71 -4.36 15.22
N ALA A 24 -9.35 -4.02 14.11
CA ALA A 24 -8.66 -3.70 12.86
C ALA A 24 -7.69 -2.52 13.02
N TRP A 25 -8.08 -1.49 13.79
CA TRP A 25 -7.19 -0.37 14.07
C TRP A 25 -5.98 -0.79 14.92
N VAL A 26 -6.18 -1.62 15.94
CA VAL A 26 -5.09 -2.16 16.76
C VAL A 26 -4.12 -2.98 15.92
N GLU A 27 -4.63 -3.87 15.06
CA GLU A 27 -3.82 -4.66 14.13
C GLU A 27 -3.01 -3.77 13.18
N CYS A 28 -3.63 -2.73 12.61
CA CYS A 28 -2.93 -1.75 11.78
C CYS A 28 -1.80 -1.03 12.54
N GLN A 29 -2.01 -0.66 13.80
CA GLN A 29 -0.99 -0.02 14.62
C GLN A 29 0.16 -0.97 14.96
N GLU A 30 -0.14 -2.25 15.21
CA GLU A 30 0.89 -3.27 15.46
C GLU A 30 1.77 -3.48 14.23
N VAL A 31 1.18 -3.66 13.04
CA VAL A 31 1.93 -3.80 11.79
C VAL A 31 2.75 -2.54 11.50
N ALA A 32 2.19 -1.35 11.67
CA ALA A 32 2.91 -0.10 11.45
C ALA A 32 4.12 0.04 12.38
N ARG A 33 3.98 -0.38 13.64
CA ARG A 33 5.06 -0.40 14.62
C ARG A 33 6.13 -1.43 14.25
N GLU A 34 5.75 -2.64 13.84
CA GLU A 34 6.69 -3.67 13.39
C GLU A 34 7.52 -3.16 12.21
N VAL A 35 6.88 -2.61 11.18
CA VAL A 35 7.58 -2.04 10.02
C VAL A 35 8.49 -0.86 10.41
N TYR A 36 8.07 -0.02 11.35
CA TYR A 36 8.87 1.13 11.78
C TYR A 36 10.19 0.72 12.47
N TYR A 37 10.19 -0.39 13.21
CA TYR A 37 11.37 -0.88 13.93
C TYR A 37 12.14 -1.98 13.19
N ALA A 38 11.62 -2.48 12.08
CA ALA A 38 12.26 -3.51 11.27
C ALA A 38 13.58 -3.01 10.65
N GLU A 39 14.54 -3.93 10.47
CA GLU A 39 15.74 -3.66 9.69
C GLU A 39 15.41 -3.63 8.20
N SER A 40 16.20 -2.92 7.39
CA SER A 40 15.98 -2.86 5.93
C SER A 40 16.06 -4.23 5.26
N SER A 41 16.76 -5.20 5.85
CA SER A 41 16.80 -6.59 5.38
C SER A 41 15.48 -7.34 5.54
N GLU A 42 14.55 -6.82 6.34
CA GLU A 42 13.22 -7.39 6.56
C GLU A 42 12.15 -6.76 5.65
N ASP A 43 12.54 -5.83 4.76
CA ASP A 43 11.63 -5.22 3.79
C ASP A 43 11.18 -6.23 2.72
N VAL A 44 9.98 -6.78 2.93
CA VAL A 44 9.35 -7.73 2.00
C VAL A 44 8.95 -7.11 0.66
N VAL A 45 8.91 -5.77 0.54
CA VAL A 45 8.56 -5.07 -0.71
C VAL A 45 9.78 -4.52 -1.45
N ASP A 46 11.00 -4.89 -1.06
CA ASP A 46 12.27 -4.62 -1.76
C ASP A 46 12.39 -3.15 -2.24
N GLY A 47 12.13 -2.21 -1.33
CA GLY A 47 12.24 -0.77 -1.56
C GLY A 47 11.18 -0.19 -2.51
N SER A 48 10.05 -0.88 -2.69
CA SER A 48 8.94 -0.38 -3.50
C SER A 48 8.35 0.91 -2.93
N THR A 49 8.12 1.88 -3.81
CA THR A 49 7.58 3.20 -3.44
C THR A 49 6.18 3.45 -3.99
N HIS A 50 5.75 2.62 -4.94
CA HIS A 50 4.45 2.74 -5.59
C HIS A 50 3.78 1.38 -5.66
N TYR A 51 2.46 1.37 -5.58
CA TYR A 51 1.67 0.18 -5.81
C TYR A 51 0.33 0.51 -6.47
N TYR A 52 -0.26 -0.48 -7.12
CA TYR A 52 -1.64 -0.40 -7.64
C TYR A 52 -2.34 -1.77 -7.53
N ASP A 53 -3.67 -1.75 -7.49
CA ASP A 53 -4.47 -2.99 -7.39
C ASP A 53 -4.53 -3.74 -8.73
N LYS A 54 -4.37 -5.07 -8.72
CA LYS A 54 -4.34 -5.92 -9.92
C LYS A 54 -5.58 -5.81 -10.80
N SER A 55 -6.73 -5.36 -10.27
CA SER A 55 -7.92 -5.04 -11.08
C SER A 55 -7.66 -3.99 -12.15
N LEU A 56 -6.60 -3.17 -12.01
CA LEU A 56 -6.17 -2.17 -12.98
C LEU A 56 -5.21 -2.71 -14.04
N ASP A 57 -4.88 -4.02 -14.07
CA ASP A 57 -3.90 -4.57 -15.02
C ASP A 57 -4.26 -4.32 -16.50
N ASN A 58 -5.55 -4.16 -16.84
CA ASN A 58 -5.99 -3.81 -18.19
C ASN A 58 -5.77 -2.32 -18.54
N ASN A 59 -5.64 -1.45 -17.55
CA ASN A 59 -5.41 -0.02 -17.70
C ASN A 59 -4.58 0.51 -16.52
N PRO A 60 -3.29 0.12 -16.43
CA PRO A 60 -2.46 0.45 -15.27
C PRO A 60 -2.16 1.95 -15.24
N PRO A 61 -1.80 2.50 -14.06
CA PRO A 61 -1.34 3.87 -13.97
C PRO A 61 -0.15 4.13 -14.88
N SER A 62 -0.11 5.30 -15.53
CA SER A 62 0.95 5.65 -16.50
C SER A 62 2.36 5.56 -15.89
N TRP A 63 2.51 5.89 -14.61
CA TRP A 63 3.78 5.82 -13.89
C TRP A 63 4.33 4.39 -13.76
N ALA A 64 3.48 3.35 -13.84
CA ALA A 64 3.90 1.96 -13.72
C ALA A 64 4.82 1.54 -14.87
N SER A 65 4.71 2.20 -16.03
CA SER A 65 5.58 1.96 -17.19
C SER A 65 7.04 2.44 -16.98
N GLY A 66 7.26 3.38 -16.06
CA GLY A 66 8.59 3.91 -15.74
C GLY A 66 9.28 3.23 -14.56
N GLY A 67 8.54 2.41 -13.80
CA GLY A 67 9.07 1.69 -12.64
C GLY A 67 9.53 0.26 -12.96
N THR A 68 10.35 -0.29 -12.08
CA THR A 68 10.65 -1.74 -12.05
C THR A 68 9.67 -2.44 -11.13
N ARG A 69 8.97 -3.45 -11.64
CA ARG A 69 8.05 -4.26 -10.84
C ARG A 69 8.83 -5.10 -9.81
N VAL A 70 8.32 -5.12 -8.58
CA VAL A 70 8.81 -5.98 -7.50
C VAL A 70 7.80 -7.12 -7.29
N GLU A 71 8.29 -8.35 -7.28
CA GLU A 71 7.48 -9.51 -6.93
C GLU A 71 7.51 -9.70 -5.42
N VAL A 72 6.32 -9.68 -4.81
CA VAL A 72 6.15 -9.90 -3.37
C VAL A 72 5.29 -11.13 -3.20
N GLU A 73 5.82 -12.16 -2.54
CA GLU A 73 5.07 -13.37 -2.24
C GLU A 73 3.96 -13.08 -1.22
N ASN A 74 2.85 -13.81 -1.30
CA ASN A 74 1.72 -13.73 -0.37
C ASN A 74 0.96 -12.38 -0.31
N VAL A 75 1.26 -11.41 -1.18
CA VAL A 75 0.40 -10.22 -1.38
C VAL A 75 -0.47 -10.41 -2.62
N LEU A 76 -1.73 -10.78 -2.39
CA LEU A 76 -2.57 -11.34 -3.46
C LEU A 76 -3.05 -10.30 -4.48
N ASN A 77 -3.32 -9.05 -4.09
CA ASN A 77 -4.04 -8.11 -4.96
C ASN A 77 -3.26 -6.86 -5.38
N LEU A 78 -1.99 -6.70 -4.97
CA LEU A 78 -1.21 -5.52 -5.31
C LEU A 78 -0.08 -5.82 -6.29
N ARG A 79 0.24 -4.83 -7.14
CA ARG A 79 1.46 -4.75 -7.95
C ARG A 79 2.36 -3.69 -7.33
N PHE A 80 3.61 -4.02 -7.01
CA PHE A 80 4.58 -3.12 -6.39
C PHE A 80 5.64 -2.67 -7.39
N TYR A 81 6.11 -1.43 -7.26
CA TYR A 81 7.09 -0.82 -8.16
C TYR A 81 8.11 0.04 -7.41
N LYS A 82 9.36 -0.01 -7.88
CA LYS A 82 10.46 0.86 -7.46
C LYS A 82 11.05 1.66 -8.63
N GLY A 83 11.74 2.76 -8.33
CA GLY A 83 12.41 3.59 -9.34
C GLY A 83 11.47 4.41 -10.23
N VAL A 84 10.23 4.62 -9.80
CA VAL A 84 9.27 5.52 -10.46
C VAL A 84 9.72 6.97 -10.20
N ASN A 85 9.90 7.76 -11.27
CA ASN A 85 10.31 9.17 -11.24
C ASN A 85 9.22 10.10 -11.80
#